data_AF-A0A839V9A0-F1
#
_entry.id   AF-A0A839V9A0-F1
#
_cell.length_a   1.000
_cell.length_b   1.000
_cell.length_c   1.000
_cell.angle_alpha   90.00
_cell.angle_beta   90.00
_cell.angle_gamma   90.00
#
_symmetry.space_group_name_H-M   'P 1'
#
loop_
_entity.id
_entity.type
_entity.pdbx_description
1 polymer ?
#
loop_
_entity_poly.entity_id
_entity_poly.type
_entity_poly.pdbx_seq_one_letter_code
_entity_poly.pdbx_strand_id
1 'polypeptide(L)'
;MITTRDIFRLVVGALTLWVGLWGGALAPAWGQALDEQPDVRVMVDVSGSMKEHDPERLAVSAIELLVALLPSGVSAGVWTFGEEVANPLPLGEVGEEWRDQALALPPALQAYQQYTDIETALRRAAAPEASGWRHLILLTDGVIDLPPGRGDKPAIDVASRRRLVEELAPELARQGVAVHAIAFSDEADLALVERLAQVSGGLAAVVASPEALLGAFLDIIERIFPADQVPLENGRFVIDDEVGSFSALVFHAPGDAPLSLVAPDGTRYRAEDASEALRWQVEPRFDLIRRTDPAAGEWRLEGPVGDKSRINVSSPVHLRTSPLPATLYRGFEVPVEAWVEKDDGPTSALPEALSLSVSLRDQDGEVQSSMELTATQDGRFRGRLPAPALTGNASLVIRARGEGFDRQRVQAVNVLPAIEVAHDARLGRVELVAEHPGLDADNTEIRAELLGEPLTAEVAGRARWHIVLPELDPDVRQPLRLTARVTLGGETRELSFPPLMLNPEGRIGIAQTDLADPTLTAESLAGDAEDSHRRPAVPNAADRFVELVNAAPRQVLAWWEAGLPGLTRLLRDPRLWAVVALCLLPLLVLPWVRRRRSSPTHKREEPHV
;
A
#
# COMPACT_ATOMS: atom_id res chain seq x y z
N MET A 1 15.52 -71.06 22.30
CA MET A 1 14.15 -70.51 22.31
C MET A 1 14.27 -69.02 22.51
N ILE A 2 14.29 -68.26 21.41
CA ILE A 2 14.31 -66.80 21.42
C ILE A 2 12.84 -66.39 21.31
N THR A 3 12.32 -65.79 22.36
CA THR A 3 10.92 -65.40 22.47
C THR A 3 10.63 -64.24 21.52
N THR A 4 9.48 -64.30 20.83
CA THR A 4 8.96 -63.32 19.84
C THR A 4 8.91 -61.88 20.34
N ARG A 5 9.09 -61.66 21.64
CA ARG A 5 9.07 -60.37 22.31
C ARG A 5 10.42 -59.63 22.30
N ASP A 6 11.53 -60.36 22.13
CA ASP A 6 12.89 -59.78 22.10
C ASP A 6 13.30 -59.30 20.70
N ILE A 7 12.74 -59.91 19.64
CA ILE A 7 12.92 -59.45 18.26
C ILE A 7 12.16 -58.13 18.03
N PHE A 8 11.00 -57.94 18.66
CA PHE A 8 10.20 -56.73 18.51
C PHE A 8 10.85 -55.50 19.17
N ARG A 9 11.57 -55.68 20.28
CA ARG A 9 12.30 -54.57 20.94
C ARG A 9 13.57 -54.16 20.18
N LEU A 10 14.20 -55.09 19.46
CA LEU A 10 15.39 -54.80 18.64
C LEU A 10 15.02 -54.12 17.31
N VAL A 11 13.84 -54.41 16.74
CA VAL A 11 13.32 -53.71 15.55
C VAL A 11 12.78 -52.31 15.88
N VAL A 12 12.14 -52.12 17.04
CA VAL A 12 11.63 -50.79 17.47
C VAL A 12 12.74 -49.86 17.97
N GLY A 13 13.82 -50.40 18.54
CA GLY A 13 15.02 -49.64 18.90
C GLY A 13 15.87 -49.21 17.70
N ALA A 14 15.87 -49.99 16.61
CA ALA A 14 16.56 -49.63 15.38
C ALA A 14 15.77 -48.63 14.50
N LEU A 15 14.43 -48.64 14.57
CA LEU A 15 13.60 -47.65 13.87
C LEU A 15 13.61 -46.26 14.53
N THR A 16 13.79 -46.18 15.85
CA THR A 16 13.88 -44.90 16.58
C THR A 16 15.23 -44.21 16.43
N LEU A 17 16.28 -44.94 16.04
CA LEU A 17 17.60 -44.35 15.71
C LEU A 17 17.74 -43.93 14.23
N TRP A 18 16.79 -44.34 13.36
CA TRP A 18 16.79 -43.96 11.94
C TRP A 18 15.84 -42.79 11.62
N VAL A 19 14.82 -42.54 12.45
CA VAL A 19 13.90 -41.39 12.28
C VAL A 19 14.49 -40.08 12.82
N GLY A 20 15.52 -40.13 13.66
CA GLY A 20 16.20 -38.94 14.21
C GLY A 20 17.15 -38.21 13.23
N LEU A 21 17.36 -38.73 12.02
CA LEU A 21 18.34 -38.20 11.04
C LEU A 21 17.72 -37.73 9.72
N TRP A 22 16.39 -37.78 9.59
CA TRP A 22 15.63 -37.42 8.37
C TRP A 22 14.50 -36.42 8.64
N GLY A 23 14.54 -35.73 9.78
CA GLY A 23 13.56 -34.73 10.21
C GLY A 23 14.12 -33.31 10.30
N GLY A 24 15.27 -33.05 9.67
CA GLY A 24 15.77 -31.69 9.47
C GLY A 24 14.92 -31.00 8.40
N ALA A 25 13.66 -30.73 8.70
CA ALA A 25 12.87 -29.80 7.93
C ALA A 25 13.60 -28.46 7.98
N LEU A 26 14.30 -28.14 6.89
CA LEU A 26 14.86 -26.82 6.63
C LEU A 26 13.73 -25.80 6.85
N ALA A 27 13.79 -25.12 7.99
CA ALA A 27 12.92 -24.01 8.30
C ALA A 27 13.08 -22.93 7.21
N PRO A 28 12.00 -22.24 6.82
CA PRO A 28 12.10 -21.15 5.87
C PRO A 28 12.80 -19.96 6.52
N ALA A 29 14.08 -19.78 6.22
CA ALA A 29 14.84 -18.60 6.60
C ALA A 29 14.53 -17.46 5.62
N TRP A 30 13.33 -16.90 5.72
CA TRP A 30 12.97 -15.61 5.14
C TRP A 30 13.05 -14.53 6.21
N GLY A 31 14.17 -14.48 6.91
CA GLY A 31 14.31 -13.54 8.01
C GLY A 31 15.60 -13.76 8.75
N GLN A 32 16.24 -12.63 9.07
CA GLN A 32 17.21 -12.57 10.16
C GLN A 32 16.51 -13.05 11.44
N ALA A 33 17.26 -13.69 12.35
CA ALA A 33 16.73 -13.99 13.67
C ALA A 33 16.21 -12.68 14.30
N LEU A 34 14.90 -12.56 14.43
CA LEU A 34 14.26 -11.44 15.11
C LEU A 34 14.34 -11.72 16.62
N ASP A 35 14.83 -10.76 17.40
CA ASP A 35 14.91 -10.87 18.87
C ASP A 35 13.52 -11.14 19.51
N GLU A 36 12.45 -10.71 18.83
CA GLU A 36 11.05 -10.99 19.13
C GLU A 36 10.33 -11.46 17.87
N GLN A 37 9.62 -12.59 17.92
CA GLN A 37 8.85 -13.07 16.76
C GLN A 37 7.62 -12.19 16.56
N PRO A 38 7.48 -11.52 15.40
CA PRO A 38 6.32 -10.70 15.12
C PRO A 38 5.07 -11.58 14.94
N ASP A 39 3.95 -11.03 15.36
CA ASP A 39 2.62 -11.63 15.28
C ASP A 39 1.82 -10.92 14.18
N VAL A 40 1.33 -11.69 13.20
CA VAL A 40 0.58 -11.17 12.04
C VAL A 40 -0.91 -11.50 12.15
N ARG A 41 -1.75 -10.48 12.29
CA ARG A 41 -3.19 -10.62 12.46
C ARG A 41 -3.91 -10.01 11.27
N VAL A 42 -4.47 -10.83 10.39
CA VAL A 42 -5.22 -10.33 9.23
C VAL A 42 -6.68 -10.14 9.61
N MET A 43 -7.25 -9.00 9.26
CA MET A 43 -8.63 -8.64 9.50
C MET A 43 -9.31 -8.37 8.17
N VAL A 44 -10.34 -9.14 7.86
CA VAL A 44 -11.04 -9.08 6.60
C VAL A 44 -12.45 -8.54 6.80
N ASP A 45 -12.73 -7.43 6.13
CA ASP A 45 -14.09 -6.87 6.07
C ASP A 45 -15.01 -7.83 5.30
N VAL A 46 -16.13 -8.16 5.92
CA VAL A 46 -17.19 -8.98 5.33
C VAL A 46 -18.51 -8.21 5.34
N SER A 47 -18.48 -6.88 5.27
CA SER A 47 -19.67 -6.04 5.17
C SER A 47 -20.42 -6.20 3.85
N GLY A 48 -21.61 -5.60 3.75
CA GLY A 48 -22.50 -5.79 2.61
C GLY A 48 -22.00 -5.06 1.37
N SER A 49 -21.25 -3.96 1.58
CA SER A 49 -20.63 -3.17 0.51
C SER A 49 -19.53 -3.96 -0.21
N MET A 50 -18.89 -4.92 0.46
CA MET A 50 -17.83 -5.76 -0.11
C MET A 50 -18.28 -6.50 -1.37
N LYS A 51 -19.57 -6.81 -1.49
CA LYS A 51 -20.14 -7.47 -2.67
C LYS A 51 -19.98 -6.64 -3.95
N GLU A 52 -19.97 -5.31 -3.82
CA GLU A 52 -19.85 -4.37 -4.94
C GLU A 52 -18.40 -3.90 -5.12
N HIS A 53 -17.68 -3.65 -4.02
CA HIS A 53 -16.30 -3.13 -4.05
C HIS A 53 -15.21 -4.19 -4.15
N ASP A 54 -15.54 -5.48 -3.97
CA ASP A 54 -14.62 -6.60 -4.20
C ASP A 54 -15.14 -7.58 -5.29
N PRO A 55 -15.26 -7.13 -6.56
CA PRO A 55 -15.72 -7.98 -7.64
C PRO A 55 -14.72 -9.09 -8.00
N GLU A 56 -13.41 -8.82 -7.83
CA GLU A 56 -12.31 -9.73 -8.13
C GLU A 56 -12.00 -10.70 -6.98
N ARG A 57 -12.71 -10.59 -5.84
CA ARG A 57 -12.51 -11.41 -4.63
C ARG A 57 -11.10 -11.30 -4.06
N LEU A 58 -10.58 -10.08 -4.02
CA LEU A 58 -9.35 -9.62 -3.38
C LEU A 58 -9.21 -10.15 -1.95
N ALA A 59 -10.29 -10.22 -1.17
CA ALA A 59 -10.26 -10.82 0.17
C ALA A 59 -9.81 -12.29 0.17
N VAL A 60 -10.23 -13.09 -0.84
CA VAL A 60 -9.80 -14.48 -0.99
C VAL A 60 -8.34 -14.54 -1.45
N SER A 61 -7.97 -13.72 -2.42
CA SER A 61 -6.58 -13.62 -2.88
C SER A 61 -5.64 -13.24 -1.74
N ALA A 62 -6.04 -12.36 -0.83
CA ALA A 62 -5.22 -11.98 0.32
C ALA A 62 -4.88 -13.17 1.23
N ILE A 63 -5.78 -14.13 1.41
CA ILE A 63 -5.51 -15.34 2.21
C ILE A 63 -4.56 -16.29 1.48
N GLU A 64 -4.71 -16.47 0.17
CA GLU A 64 -3.77 -17.25 -0.63
C GLU A 64 -2.35 -16.67 -0.54
N LEU A 65 -2.24 -15.34 -0.63
CA LEU A 65 -0.99 -14.61 -0.45
C LEU A 65 -0.41 -14.75 0.95
N LEU A 66 -1.24 -14.65 1.99
CA LEU A 66 -0.83 -14.87 3.37
C LEU A 66 -0.20 -16.26 3.56
N VAL A 67 -0.85 -17.30 3.02
CA VAL A 67 -0.38 -18.69 3.08
C VAL A 67 0.95 -18.88 2.36
N ALA A 68 1.10 -18.23 1.21
CA ALA A 68 2.30 -18.34 0.37
C ALA A 68 3.49 -17.53 0.91
N LEU A 69 3.24 -16.36 1.50
CA LEU A 69 4.27 -15.36 1.82
C LEU A 69 4.69 -15.34 3.29
N LEU A 70 3.92 -15.94 4.21
CA LEU A 70 4.35 -16.01 5.60
C LEU A 70 5.44 -17.06 5.83
N PRO A 71 6.55 -16.70 6.50
CA PRO A 71 7.54 -17.67 6.94
C PRO A 71 6.91 -18.66 7.92
N SER A 72 7.32 -19.93 7.87
CA SER A 72 6.91 -20.89 8.91
C SER A 72 7.52 -20.53 10.26
N GLY A 73 6.83 -20.87 11.34
CA GLY A 73 7.27 -20.59 12.71
C GLY A 73 6.82 -19.24 13.26
N VAL A 74 6.34 -18.33 12.41
CA VAL A 74 5.75 -17.06 12.85
C VAL A 74 4.33 -17.29 13.36
N SER A 75 3.82 -16.41 14.23
CA SER A 75 2.45 -16.51 14.69
C SER A 75 1.52 -15.72 13.79
N ALA A 76 0.43 -16.34 13.32
CA ALA A 76 -0.56 -15.66 12.49
C ALA A 76 -2.00 -16.12 12.76
N GLY A 77 -2.96 -15.23 12.50
CA GLY A 77 -4.39 -15.51 12.63
C GLY A 77 -5.24 -14.63 11.71
N VAL A 78 -6.50 -15.03 11.50
CA VAL A 78 -7.44 -14.33 10.62
C VAL A 78 -8.75 -14.06 11.37
N TRP A 79 -9.15 -12.80 11.37
CA TRP A 79 -10.42 -12.30 11.86
C TRP A 79 -11.29 -11.84 10.69
N THR A 80 -12.60 -12.03 10.82
CA THR A 80 -13.58 -11.41 9.94
C THR A 80 -14.42 -10.43 10.75
N PHE A 81 -14.81 -9.32 10.12
CA PHE A 81 -15.64 -8.32 10.80
C PHE A 81 -16.73 -7.75 9.90
N GLY A 82 -17.86 -7.46 10.52
CA GLY A 82 -18.99 -6.74 9.94
C GLY A 82 -19.80 -6.13 11.08
N GLU A 83 -21.02 -6.62 11.29
CA GLU A 83 -21.78 -6.35 12.52
C GLU A 83 -21.19 -7.07 13.74
N GLU A 84 -20.71 -8.30 13.51
CA GLU A 84 -20.02 -9.14 14.48
C GLU A 84 -18.57 -9.39 14.06
N VAL A 85 -17.72 -9.57 15.06
CA VAL A 85 -16.30 -9.94 14.87
C VAL A 85 -16.14 -11.41 15.19
N ALA A 86 -15.71 -12.18 14.21
CA ALA A 86 -15.38 -13.60 14.35
C ALA A 86 -13.89 -13.82 14.17
N ASN A 87 -13.38 -14.92 14.72
CA ASN A 87 -12.00 -15.35 14.59
C ASN A 87 -11.99 -16.76 13.96
N PRO A 88 -12.24 -16.87 12.63
CA PRO A 88 -12.34 -18.16 11.97
C PRO A 88 -11.01 -18.91 11.91
N LEU A 89 -9.86 -18.21 12.02
CA LEU A 89 -8.55 -18.84 12.19
C LEU A 89 -7.82 -18.22 13.39
N PRO A 90 -7.91 -18.86 14.57
CA PRO A 90 -7.21 -18.40 15.76
C PRO A 90 -5.71 -18.23 15.55
N LEU A 91 -5.11 -17.40 16.39
CA LEU A 91 -3.67 -17.20 16.40
C LEU A 91 -2.95 -18.53 16.63
N GLY A 92 -2.05 -18.90 15.71
CA GLY A 92 -1.29 -20.14 15.75
C GLY A 92 0.04 -20.01 15.01
N GLU A 93 0.93 -20.98 15.21
CA GLU A 93 2.20 -21.04 14.49
C GLU A 93 1.96 -21.43 13.04
N VAL A 94 2.57 -20.70 12.10
CA VAL A 94 2.46 -20.97 10.67
C VAL A 94 3.21 -22.26 10.33
N GLY A 95 2.46 -23.32 10.10
CA GLY A 95 2.92 -24.63 9.64
C GLY A 95 2.01 -25.19 8.55
N GLU A 96 2.18 -26.45 8.16
CA GLU A 96 1.32 -27.09 7.13
C GLU A 96 -0.16 -27.12 7.56
N GLU A 97 -0.45 -27.52 8.80
CA GLU A 97 -1.82 -27.55 9.33
C GLU A 97 -2.49 -26.17 9.33
N TRP A 98 -1.75 -25.13 9.75
CA TRP A 98 -2.25 -23.77 9.74
C TRP A 98 -2.55 -23.30 8.31
N ARG A 99 -1.67 -23.62 7.35
CA ARG A 99 -1.86 -23.28 5.93
C ARG A 99 -3.09 -23.97 5.35
N ASP A 100 -3.30 -25.24 5.66
CA ASP A 100 -4.50 -25.98 5.23
C ASP A 100 -5.80 -25.36 5.79
N GLN A 101 -5.78 -24.96 7.07
CA GLN A 101 -6.92 -24.27 7.69
C GLN A 101 -7.18 -22.90 7.06
N ALA A 102 -6.12 -22.14 6.78
CA ALA A 102 -6.21 -20.84 6.11
C ALA A 102 -6.81 -20.97 4.70
N LEU A 103 -6.39 -21.96 3.90
CA LEU A 103 -6.94 -22.23 2.58
C LEU A 103 -8.42 -22.66 2.59
N ALA A 104 -8.93 -23.13 3.74
CA ALA A 104 -10.33 -23.47 3.93
C ALA A 104 -11.22 -22.28 4.34
N LEU A 105 -10.67 -21.09 4.58
CA LEU A 105 -11.39 -19.89 5.00
C LEU A 105 -12.29 -19.19 3.97
N PRO A 106 -12.13 -19.32 2.63
CA PRO A 106 -12.90 -18.52 1.68
C PRO A 106 -14.43 -18.49 1.91
N PRO A 107 -15.11 -19.58 2.32
CA PRO A 107 -16.54 -19.52 2.66
C PRO A 107 -16.87 -18.57 3.82
N ALA A 108 -16.00 -18.47 4.83
CA ALA A 108 -16.19 -17.57 5.96
C ALA A 108 -15.97 -16.10 5.59
N LEU A 109 -15.08 -15.83 4.63
CA LEU A 109 -14.83 -14.48 4.10
C LEU A 109 -15.99 -13.97 3.22
N GLN A 110 -16.84 -14.87 2.73
CA GLN A 110 -17.98 -14.52 1.88
C GLN A 110 -19.31 -14.50 2.65
N ALA A 111 -19.25 -14.63 3.98
CA ALA A 111 -20.41 -14.55 4.86
C ALA A 111 -20.79 -13.08 5.13
N TYR A 112 -21.28 -12.40 4.08
CA TYR A 112 -21.52 -10.96 4.13
C TYR A 112 -22.52 -10.54 5.23
N GLN A 113 -22.20 -9.47 5.93
CA GLN A 113 -22.95 -8.87 7.03
C GLN A 113 -23.43 -7.48 6.65
N GLN A 114 -24.45 -6.92 7.31
CA GLN A 114 -25.04 -5.66 6.87
C GLN A 114 -24.18 -4.42 7.19
N TYR A 115 -23.46 -4.44 8.31
CA TYR A 115 -22.81 -3.28 8.92
C TYR A 115 -21.29 -3.48 8.98
N THR A 116 -20.57 -2.40 9.31
CA THR A 116 -19.10 -2.38 9.36
C THR A 116 -18.61 -1.75 10.67
N ASP A 117 -18.12 -2.57 11.59
CA ASP A 117 -17.60 -2.15 12.90
C ASP A 117 -16.08 -2.34 13.03
N ILE A 118 -15.32 -1.45 12.38
CA ILE A 118 -13.85 -1.42 12.42
C ILE A 118 -13.34 -1.21 13.87
N GLU A 119 -14.04 -0.42 14.69
CA GLU A 119 -13.64 -0.14 16.08
C GLU A 119 -13.59 -1.40 16.92
N THR A 120 -14.68 -2.17 16.94
CA THR A 120 -14.73 -3.41 17.71
C THR A 120 -13.77 -4.45 17.14
N ALA A 121 -13.62 -4.50 15.81
CA ALA A 121 -12.70 -5.41 15.15
C ALA A 121 -11.26 -5.17 15.61
N LEU A 122 -10.77 -3.92 15.54
CA LEU A 122 -9.40 -3.59 15.93
C LEU A 122 -9.16 -3.86 17.42
N ARG A 123 -10.12 -3.50 18.29
CA ARG A 123 -10.01 -3.79 19.73
C ARG A 123 -9.91 -5.29 20.03
N ARG A 124 -10.75 -6.11 19.39
CA ARG A 124 -10.76 -7.57 19.60
C ARG A 124 -9.55 -8.26 18.99
N ALA A 125 -9.14 -7.86 17.80
CA ALA A 125 -7.96 -8.40 17.14
C ALA A 125 -6.68 -8.02 17.89
N ALA A 126 -6.60 -6.83 18.50
CA ALA A 126 -5.45 -6.42 19.29
C ALA A 126 -5.43 -7.05 20.71
N ALA A 127 -6.58 -7.40 21.29
CA ALA A 127 -6.66 -7.82 22.70
C ALA A 127 -5.82 -9.06 23.11
N PRO A 128 -5.70 -10.14 22.30
CA PRO A 128 -4.84 -11.27 22.66
C PRO A 128 -3.39 -10.84 22.90
N GLU A 129 -2.77 -11.31 23.99
CA GLU A 129 -1.37 -11.03 24.30
C GLU A 129 -0.45 -11.63 23.23
N ALA A 130 0.65 -10.93 22.91
CA ALA A 130 1.69 -11.40 22.01
C ALA A 130 3.05 -11.29 22.72
N SER A 131 3.98 -12.17 22.36
CA SER A 131 5.35 -12.18 22.86
C SER A 131 6.29 -11.20 22.12
N GLY A 132 5.76 -10.36 21.23
CA GLY A 132 6.52 -9.46 20.37
C GLY A 132 5.66 -8.40 19.67
N TRP A 133 6.20 -7.82 18.60
CA TRP A 133 5.55 -6.77 17.81
C TRP A 133 4.30 -7.32 17.11
N ARG A 134 3.20 -6.58 17.19
CA ARG A 134 1.91 -6.99 16.62
C ARG A 134 1.64 -6.20 15.36
N HIS A 135 1.39 -6.90 14.26
CA HIS A 135 1.07 -6.32 12.98
C HIS A 135 -0.35 -6.72 12.59
N LEU A 136 -1.25 -5.75 12.57
CA LEU A 136 -2.62 -5.94 12.12
C LEU A 136 -2.69 -5.55 10.66
N ILE A 137 -3.20 -6.42 9.79
CA ILE A 137 -3.44 -6.14 8.38
C ILE A 137 -4.94 -6.02 8.18
N LEU A 138 -5.44 -4.78 8.09
CA LEU A 138 -6.83 -4.44 7.86
C LEU A 138 -7.12 -4.42 6.35
N LEU A 139 -7.97 -5.32 5.88
CA LEU A 139 -8.55 -5.29 4.55
C LEU A 139 -9.97 -4.76 4.67
N THR A 140 -10.27 -3.64 4.03
CA THR A 140 -11.60 -3.02 4.09
C THR A 140 -11.94 -2.34 2.77
N ASP A 141 -13.22 -2.32 2.42
CA ASP A 141 -13.74 -1.56 1.30
C ASP A 141 -14.41 -0.25 1.72
N GLY A 142 -14.50 0.00 3.03
CA GLY A 142 -15.67 0.70 3.53
C GLY A 142 -15.41 1.81 4.55
N VAL A 143 -16.48 2.60 4.69
CA VAL A 143 -16.69 3.52 5.79
C VAL A 143 -17.21 2.76 7.01
N ILE A 144 -17.03 3.33 8.19
CA ILE A 144 -17.67 2.81 9.40
C ILE A 144 -19.19 2.97 9.27
N ASP A 145 -19.91 1.86 9.42
CA ASP A 145 -21.38 1.83 9.36
C ASP A 145 -21.91 0.97 10.51
N LEU A 146 -22.16 1.58 11.68
CA LEU A 146 -22.64 0.85 12.85
C LEU A 146 -24.17 0.64 12.83
N PRO A 147 -24.72 -0.44 13.42
CA PRO A 147 -26.16 -0.66 13.46
C PRO A 147 -26.92 0.51 14.13
N PRO A 148 -28.08 0.95 13.61
CA PRO A 148 -28.86 2.05 14.18
C PRO A 148 -29.39 1.76 15.59
N GLY A 149 -29.42 0.48 16.00
CA GLY A 149 -29.71 0.10 17.38
C GLY A 149 -28.67 0.58 18.39
N ARG A 150 -27.46 0.97 17.95
CA ARG A 150 -26.39 1.52 18.80
C ARG A 150 -26.45 3.05 18.94
N GLY A 151 -27.32 3.72 18.19
CA GLY A 151 -27.63 5.15 18.33
C GLY A 151 -27.93 5.84 16.99
N ASP A 152 -28.05 7.16 17.03
CA ASP A 152 -28.49 7.95 15.87
C ASP A 152 -27.37 8.13 14.82
N LYS A 153 -27.71 7.85 13.55
CA LYS A 153 -26.83 8.12 12.40
C LYS A 153 -26.96 9.57 11.93
N PRO A 154 -25.86 10.20 11.45
CA PRO A 154 -24.49 9.67 11.31
C PRO A 154 -23.64 9.81 12.59
N ALA A 155 -24.20 10.34 13.68
CA ALA A 155 -23.45 10.74 14.86
C ALA A 155 -22.68 9.58 15.52
N ILE A 156 -23.25 8.36 15.53
CA ILE A 156 -22.57 7.18 16.06
C ILE A 156 -21.32 6.77 15.25
N ASP A 157 -21.40 6.88 13.92
CA ASP A 157 -20.33 6.47 13.01
C ASP A 157 -19.16 7.47 13.11
N VAL A 158 -19.48 8.77 13.11
CA VAL A 158 -18.50 9.85 13.32
C VAL A 158 -17.84 9.73 14.69
N ALA A 159 -18.60 9.42 15.74
CA ALA A 159 -18.03 9.22 17.07
C ALA A 159 -17.10 8.00 17.15
N SER A 160 -17.45 6.90 16.46
CA SER A 160 -16.60 5.71 16.33
C SER A 160 -15.30 6.01 15.59
N ARG A 161 -15.39 6.66 14.42
CA ARG A 161 -14.25 7.14 13.64
C ARG A 161 -13.30 7.99 14.48
N ARG A 162 -13.84 8.93 15.25
CA ARG A 162 -13.05 9.80 16.12
C ARG A 162 -12.33 9.01 17.20
N ARG A 163 -13.01 8.09 17.90
CA ARG A 163 -12.36 7.23 18.92
C ARG A 163 -11.26 6.36 18.31
N LEU A 164 -11.48 5.83 17.11
CA LEU A 164 -10.47 5.05 16.40
C LEU A 164 -9.17 5.84 16.20
N VAL A 165 -9.28 7.06 15.70
CA VAL A 165 -8.13 7.91 15.36
C VAL A 165 -7.50 8.57 16.58
N GLU A 166 -8.32 9.12 17.48
CA GLU A 166 -7.83 9.95 18.59
C GLU A 166 -7.48 9.14 19.85
N GLU A 167 -8.10 7.96 20.03
CA GLU A 167 -7.91 7.14 21.25
C GLU A 167 -7.25 5.80 20.93
N LEU A 168 -7.83 5.00 20.02
CA LEU A 168 -7.40 3.63 19.78
C LEU A 168 -6.05 3.56 19.06
N ALA A 169 -5.86 4.29 17.96
CA ALA A 169 -4.60 4.24 17.20
C ALA A 169 -3.38 4.67 18.03
N PRO A 170 -3.42 5.76 18.83
CA PRO A 170 -2.32 6.10 19.74
C PRO A 170 -2.10 5.09 20.86
N GLU A 171 -3.15 4.42 21.34
CA GLU A 171 -3.04 3.32 22.30
C GLU A 171 -2.34 2.12 21.65
N LEU A 172 -2.77 1.70 20.46
CA LEU A 172 -2.15 0.62 19.68
C LEU A 172 -0.66 0.89 19.44
N ALA A 173 -0.31 2.11 19.00
CA ALA A 173 1.08 2.52 18.80
C ALA A 173 1.93 2.37 20.06
N ARG A 174 1.42 2.82 21.23
CA ARG A 174 2.10 2.68 22.52
C ARG A 174 2.30 1.24 22.96
N GLN A 175 1.42 0.34 22.52
CA GLN A 175 1.53 -1.09 22.80
C GLN A 175 2.34 -1.85 21.74
N GLY A 176 3.06 -1.16 20.84
CA GLY A 176 3.84 -1.79 19.78
C GLY A 176 2.98 -2.50 18.73
N VAL A 177 1.75 -2.01 18.49
CA VAL A 177 0.84 -2.53 17.48
C VAL A 177 0.83 -1.61 16.27
N ALA A 178 1.30 -2.11 15.13
CA ALA A 178 1.21 -1.44 13.84
C ALA A 178 -0.03 -1.91 13.07
N VAL A 179 -0.82 -0.97 12.57
CA VAL A 179 -1.98 -1.25 11.71
C VAL A 179 -1.61 -0.95 10.27
N HIS A 180 -1.43 -1.98 9.48
CA HIS A 180 -1.35 -1.87 8.03
C HIS A 180 -2.76 -1.96 7.46
N ALA A 181 -3.11 -1.12 6.50
CA ALA A 181 -4.46 -1.03 5.99
C ALA A 181 -4.47 -0.99 4.45
N ILE A 182 -5.28 -1.86 3.87
CA ILE A 182 -5.48 -2.01 2.43
C ILE A 182 -6.95 -1.72 2.14
N ALA A 183 -7.18 -0.64 1.40
CA ALA A 183 -8.50 -0.26 0.91
C ALA A 183 -8.72 -0.84 -0.50
N PHE A 184 -9.88 -1.47 -0.76
CA PHE A 184 -10.15 -2.08 -2.08
C PHE A 184 -10.64 -1.11 -3.16
N SER A 185 -10.97 0.11 -2.79
CA SER A 185 -11.36 1.15 -3.75
C SER A 185 -11.14 2.56 -3.19
N ASP A 186 -11.32 3.57 -4.04
CA ASP A 186 -11.24 4.99 -3.68
C ASP A 186 -12.50 5.49 -2.96
N GLU A 187 -13.59 4.71 -2.95
CA GLU A 187 -14.80 5.00 -2.17
C GLU A 187 -14.66 4.67 -0.67
N ALA A 188 -13.61 3.94 -0.26
CA ALA A 188 -13.32 3.68 1.14
C ALA A 188 -12.97 4.97 1.90
N ASP A 189 -13.06 4.96 3.24
CA ASP A 189 -12.57 6.08 4.08
C ASP A 189 -11.03 6.10 4.09
N LEU A 190 -10.43 6.53 2.98
CA LEU A 190 -8.98 6.56 2.80
C LEU A 190 -8.30 7.41 3.89
N ALA A 191 -8.92 8.52 4.26
CA ALA A 191 -8.40 9.38 5.32
C ALA A 191 -8.34 8.66 6.68
N LEU A 192 -9.33 7.84 7.01
CA LEU A 192 -9.28 6.98 8.20
C LEU A 192 -8.16 5.93 8.08
N VAL A 193 -8.08 5.23 6.95
CA VAL A 193 -7.10 4.17 6.68
C VAL A 193 -5.66 4.69 6.78
N GLU A 194 -5.36 5.79 6.09
CA GLU A 194 -4.06 6.46 6.12
C GLU A 194 -3.72 6.93 7.53
N ARG A 195 -4.68 7.52 8.24
CA ARG A 195 -4.45 8.03 9.60
C ARG A 195 -4.21 6.90 10.60
N LEU A 196 -4.96 5.81 10.52
CA LEU A 196 -4.73 4.62 11.36
C LEU A 196 -3.32 4.07 11.14
N ALA A 197 -2.91 3.91 9.87
CA ALA A 197 -1.58 3.43 9.53
C ALA A 197 -0.47 4.38 10.00
N GLN A 198 -0.60 5.67 9.71
CA GLN A 198 0.36 6.70 10.10
C GLN A 198 0.56 6.75 11.63
N VAL A 199 -0.53 6.80 12.39
CA VAL A 199 -0.46 6.93 13.86
C VAL A 199 0.09 5.66 14.51
N SER A 200 -0.26 4.48 13.97
CA SER A 200 0.22 3.19 14.48
C SER A 200 1.59 2.77 13.95
N GLY A 201 2.14 3.46 12.94
CA GLY A 201 3.42 3.11 12.31
C GLY A 201 3.34 1.98 11.27
N GLY A 202 2.15 1.72 10.74
CA GLY A 202 1.88 0.78 9.65
C GLY A 202 1.93 1.44 8.26
N LEU A 203 1.49 0.68 7.25
CA LEU A 203 1.40 1.12 5.85
C LEU A 203 -0.04 1.22 5.40
N ALA A 204 -0.36 2.19 4.55
CA ALA A 204 -1.64 2.31 3.87
C ALA A 204 -1.50 2.10 2.36
N ALA A 205 -2.45 1.42 1.74
CA ALA A 205 -2.52 1.25 0.29
C ALA A 205 -3.97 1.21 -0.20
N VAL A 206 -4.20 1.73 -1.40
CA VAL A 206 -5.46 1.56 -2.14
C VAL A 206 -5.19 0.63 -3.30
N VAL A 207 -5.99 -0.44 -3.42
CA VAL A 207 -5.77 -1.50 -4.41
C VAL A 207 -7.08 -1.85 -5.10
N ALA A 208 -7.14 -1.64 -6.42
CA ALA A 208 -8.33 -1.96 -7.22
C ALA A 208 -8.16 -3.24 -8.06
N SER A 209 -7.07 -3.98 -7.87
CA SER A 209 -6.74 -5.20 -8.65
C SER A 209 -5.97 -6.22 -7.81
N PRO A 210 -6.03 -7.52 -8.17
CA PRO A 210 -5.25 -8.57 -7.50
C PRO A 210 -3.74 -8.32 -7.53
N GLU A 211 -3.22 -7.74 -8.60
CA GLU A 211 -1.79 -7.40 -8.75
C GLU A 211 -1.38 -6.28 -7.81
N ALA A 212 -2.21 -5.23 -7.69
CA ALA A 212 -1.98 -4.15 -6.74
C ALA A 212 -2.08 -4.63 -5.29
N LEU A 213 -3.05 -5.50 -4.98
CA LEU A 213 -3.18 -6.15 -3.68
C LEU A 213 -1.92 -6.93 -3.33
N LEU A 214 -1.42 -7.73 -4.27
CA LEU A 214 -0.20 -8.51 -4.10
C LEU A 214 1.00 -7.62 -3.79
N GLY A 215 1.19 -6.54 -4.56
CA GLY A 215 2.22 -5.54 -4.29
C GLY A 215 2.13 -4.96 -2.87
N ALA A 216 0.95 -4.47 -2.48
CA ALA A 216 0.72 -3.90 -1.15
C ALA A 216 0.95 -4.91 -0.02
N PHE A 217 0.53 -6.16 -0.21
CA PHE A 217 0.72 -7.21 0.78
C PHE A 217 2.19 -7.52 1.00
N LEU A 218 2.97 -7.55 -0.08
CA LEU A 218 4.42 -7.76 0.00
C LEU A 218 5.14 -6.60 0.66
N ASP A 219 4.77 -5.36 0.34
CA ASP A 219 5.30 -4.17 0.99
C ASP A 219 5.11 -4.23 2.52
N ILE A 220 3.95 -4.74 2.96
CA ILE A 220 3.65 -5.00 4.37
C ILE A 220 4.52 -6.14 4.92
N ILE A 221 4.55 -7.30 4.26
CA ILE A 221 5.33 -8.46 4.72
C ILE A 221 6.83 -8.14 4.82
N GLU A 222 7.41 -7.41 3.86
CA GLU A 222 8.82 -7.00 3.89
C GLU A 222 9.12 -5.99 5.00
N ARG A 223 8.13 -5.17 5.37
CA ARG A 223 8.25 -4.30 6.55
C ARG A 223 8.24 -5.09 7.86
N ILE A 224 7.42 -6.15 7.94
CA ILE A 224 7.30 -7.03 9.11
C ILE A 224 8.52 -7.95 9.23
N PHE A 225 8.95 -8.52 8.10
CA PHE A 225 10.06 -9.45 7.96
C PHE A 225 11.10 -8.91 6.98
N PRO A 226 11.90 -7.92 7.40
CA PRO A 226 12.93 -7.39 6.53
C PRO A 226 13.94 -8.46 6.15
N ALA A 227 14.22 -8.55 4.85
CA ALA A 227 15.19 -9.47 4.29
C ALA A 227 16.22 -8.70 3.46
N ASP A 228 17.43 -9.22 3.43
CA ASP A 228 18.45 -8.76 2.50
C ASP A 228 18.10 -9.27 1.10
N GLN A 229 18.36 -8.43 0.10
CA GLN A 229 18.09 -8.72 -1.29
C GLN A 229 19.35 -8.53 -2.13
N VAL A 230 19.36 -9.15 -3.31
CA VAL A 230 20.31 -8.82 -4.37
C VAL A 230 19.57 -8.13 -5.53
N PRO A 231 20.20 -7.18 -6.23
CA PRO A 231 19.60 -6.53 -7.38
C PRO A 231 19.21 -7.54 -8.47
N LEU A 232 17.99 -7.40 -8.99
CA LEU A 232 17.47 -8.17 -10.12
C LEU A 232 17.33 -7.25 -11.33
N GLU A 233 18.18 -7.44 -12.34
CA GLU A 233 18.23 -6.59 -13.52
C GLU A 233 18.12 -7.43 -14.78
N ASN A 234 17.06 -7.23 -15.57
CA ASN A 234 16.80 -8.00 -16.80
C ASN A 234 16.85 -9.52 -16.57
N GLY A 235 16.25 -9.98 -15.47
CA GLY A 235 16.23 -11.38 -15.06
C GLY A 235 17.58 -11.91 -14.56
N ARG A 236 18.61 -11.09 -14.39
CA ARG A 236 19.93 -11.51 -13.89
C ARG A 236 20.17 -10.99 -12.48
N PHE A 237 20.81 -11.82 -11.66
CA PHE A 237 21.21 -11.49 -10.30
C PHE A 237 22.50 -12.23 -9.95
N VAL A 238 23.29 -11.67 -9.05
CA VAL A 238 24.59 -12.24 -8.65
C VAL A 238 24.50 -12.72 -7.22
N ILE A 239 25.00 -13.93 -6.97
CA ILE A 239 25.09 -14.56 -5.66
C ILE A 239 26.57 -14.72 -5.32
N ASP A 240 27.00 -14.24 -4.16
CA ASP A 240 28.35 -14.49 -3.62
C ASP A 240 28.41 -15.80 -2.82
N ASP A 241 29.62 -16.14 -2.40
CA ASP A 241 29.96 -17.40 -1.72
C ASP A 241 29.51 -17.46 -0.25
N GLU A 242 29.14 -16.33 0.36
CA GLU A 242 28.59 -16.31 1.73
C GLU A 242 27.08 -16.55 1.77
N VAL A 243 26.38 -16.53 0.62
CA VAL A 243 24.94 -16.81 0.56
C VAL A 243 24.66 -18.30 0.79
N GLY A 244 24.03 -18.61 1.92
CA GLY A 244 23.60 -19.98 2.24
C GLY A 244 22.31 -20.39 1.54
N SER A 245 21.43 -19.44 1.21
CA SER A 245 20.24 -19.67 0.40
C SER A 245 19.71 -18.40 -0.24
N PHE A 246 18.99 -18.55 -1.35
CA PHE A 246 18.18 -17.47 -1.92
C PHE A 246 16.75 -17.92 -2.15
N SER A 247 15.84 -16.95 -2.14
CA SER A 247 14.44 -17.09 -2.52
C SER A 247 14.11 -16.07 -3.60
N ALA A 248 13.71 -16.53 -4.79
CA ALA A 248 13.22 -15.68 -5.86
C ALA A 248 11.69 -15.67 -5.83
N LEU A 249 11.12 -14.48 -5.67
CA LEU A 249 9.70 -14.23 -5.87
C LEU A 249 9.53 -13.53 -7.21
N VAL A 250 8.97 -14.24 -8.18
CA VAL A 250 8.95 -13.82 -9.58
C VAL A 250 7.51 -13.61 -10.05
N PHE A 251 7.12 -12.37 -10.32
CA PHE A 251 5.78 -12.05 -10.83
C PHE A 251 5.66 -12.33 -12.31
N HIS A 252 4.49 -12.81 -12.70
CA HIS A 252 4.10 -12.99 -14.09
C HIS A 252 2.58 -12.91 -14.22
N ALA A 253 2.08 -12.74 -15.44
CA ALA A 253 0.65 -12.79 -15.67
C ALA A 253 0.14 -14.25 -15.70
N PRO A 254 -1.15 -14.48 -15.38
CA PRO A 254 -1.75 -15.79 -15.52
C PRO A 254 -1.66 -16.30 -16.96
N GLY A 255 -1.14 -17.51 -17.13
CA GLY A 255 -1.01 -18.17 -18.43
C GLY A 255 0.22 -17.77 -19.25
N ASP A 256 1.14 -16.98 -18.68
CA ASP A 256 2.43 -16.73 -19.32
C ASP A 256 3.27 -18.01 -19.48
N ALA A 257 4.32 -17.93 -20.30
CA ALA A 257 5.24 -19.03 -20.52
C ALA A 257 5.95 -19.46 -19.21
N PRO A 258 6.16 -20.76 -18.98
CA PRO A 258 6.85 -21.25 -17.79
C PRO A 258 8.25 -20.65 -17.64
N LEU A 259 8.58 -20.27 -16.41
CA LEU A 259 9.87 -19.72 -16.04
C LEU A 259 10.95 -20.81 -16.01
N SER A 260 12.19 -20.43 -16.28
CA SER A 260 13.36 -21.29 -16.07
C SER A 260 14.41 -20.54 -15.27
N LEU A 261 15.04 -21.22 -14.31
CA LEU A 261 16.18 -20.70 -13.56
C LEU A 261 17.46 -21.31 -14.13
N VAL A 262 18.44 -20.48 -14.48
CA VAL A 262 19.73 -20.89 -15.02
C VAL A 262 20.82 -20.55 -14.02
N ALA A 263 21.57 -21.58 -13.62
CA ALA A 263 22.71 -21.47 -12.72
C ALA A 263 23.97 -20.92 -13.41
N PRO A 264 24.98 -20.46 -12.65
CA PRO A 264 26.23 -19.94 -13.21
C PRO A 264 27.00 -20.93 -14.11
N ASP A 265 26.84 -22.22 -13.87
CA ASP A 265 27.44 -23.30 -14.68
C ASP A 265 26.65 -23.61 -15.97
N GLY A 266 25.52 -22.94 -16.19
CA GLY A 266 24.62 -23.14 -17.32
C GLY A 266 23.54 -24.21 -17.08
N THR A 267 23.51 -24.86 -15.92
CA THR A 267 22.45 -25.80 -15.56
C THR A 267 21.11 -25.09 -15.52
N ARG A 268 20.12 -25.64 -16.21
CA ARG A 268 18.76 -25.09 -16.29
C ARG A 268 17.81 -25.91 -15.42
N TYR A 269 17.07 -25.23 -14.57
CA TYR A 269 16.02 -25.75 -13.71
C TYR A 269 14.65 -25.24 -14.16
N ARG A 270 13.64 -26.09 -14.02
CA ARG A 270 12.22 -25.78 -14.12
C ARG A 270 11.48 -26.26 -12.88
N ALA A 271 10.18 -25.96 -12.80
CA ALA A 271 9.33 -26.37 -11.68
C ALA A 271 9.33 -27.90 -11.47
N GLU A 272 9.44 -28.69 -12.54
CA GLU A 272 9.48 -30.16 -12.47
C GLU A 272 10.81 -30.71 -11.91
N ASP A 273 11.87 -29.89 -11.89
CA ASP A 273 13.18 -30.25 -11.36
C ASP A 273 13.27 -30.01 -9.84
N ALA A 274 12.13 -29.80 -9.17
CA ALA A 274 12.05 -29.59 -7.73
C ALA A 274 12.69 -30.76 -6.96
N SER A 275 13.49 -30.41 -5.95
CA SER A 275 14.23 -31.31 -5.07
C SER A 275 14.28 -30.75 -3.65
N GLU A 276 14.95 -31.43 -2.74
CA GLU A 276 15.14 -30.91 -1.37
C GLU A 276 15.89 -29.56 -1.37
N ALA A 277 16.90 -29.43 -2.24
CA ALA A 277 17.72 -28.22 -2.36
C ALA A 277 17.09 -27.13 -3.25
N LEU A 278 16.16 -27.50 -4.13
CA LEU A 278 15.43 -26.57 -5.00
C LEU A 278 13.92 -26.77 -4.83
N ARG A 279 13.27 -25.89 -4.07
CA ARG A 279 11.81 -25.89 -3.97
C ARG A 279 11.25 -24.87 -4.93
N TRP A 280 10.26 -25.24 -5.72
CA TRP A 280 9.60 -24.35 -6.67
C TRP A 280 8.09 -24.48 -6.49
N GLN A 281 7.45 -23.39 -6.10
CA GLN A 281 6.00 -23.30 -5.99
C GLN A 281 5.50 -22.38 -7.11
N VAL A 282 4.62 -22.91 -7.95
CA VAL A 282 4.05 -22.20 -9.09
C VAL A 282 2.66 -21.74 -8.70
N GLU A 283 2.44 -20.42 -8.71
CA GLU A 283 1.14 -19.82 -8.46
C GLU A 283 0.63 -19.11 -9.72
N PRO A 284 -0.68 -18.82 -9.81
CA PRO A 284 -1.24 -18.19 -11.01
C PRO A 284 -0.62 -16.84 -11.40
N ARG A 285 -0.01 -16.13 -10.44
CA ARG A 285 0.48 -14.75 -10.62
C ARG A 285 1.94 -14.56 -10.20
N PHE A 286 2.56 -15.58 -9.63
CA PHE A 286 3.95 -15.54 -9.22
C PHE A 286 4.51 -16.95 -9.05
N ASP A 287 5.83 -17.06 -9.18
CA ASP A 287 6.57 -18.24 -8.79
C ASP A 287 7.41 -17.92 -7.56
N LEU A 288 7.46 -18.87 -6.63
CA LEU A 288 8.32 -18.82 -5.47
C LEU A 288 9.37 -19.94 -5.56
N ILE A 289 10.59 -19.55 -5.89
CA ILE A 289 11.73 -20.45 -6.06
C ILE A 289 12.65 -20.30 -4.86
N ARG A 290 13.02 -21.40 -4.22
CA ARG A 290 13.96 -21.41 -3.11
C ARG A 290 15.11 -22.34 -3.43
N ARG A 291 16.33 -21.83 -3.31
CA ARG A 291 17.57 -22.59 -3.52
C ARG A 291 18.43 -22.52 -2.27
N THR A 292 18.76 -23.66 -1.70
CA THR A 292 19.77 -23.79 -0.65
C THR A 292 21.12 -24.13 -1.26
N ASP A 293 22.20 -23.67 -0.63
CA ASP A 293 23.58 -23.86 -1.08
C ASP A 293 23.75 -23.53 -2.58
N PRO A 294 23.43 -22.28 -2.98
CA PRO A 294 23.57 -21.86 -4.37
C PRO A 294 25.05 -21.74 -4.75
N ALA A 295 25.39 -22.12 -5.98
CA ALA A 295 26.70 -21.79 -6.54
C ALA A 295 26.87 -20.26 -6.65
N ALA A 296 28.03 -19.77 -6.25
CA ALA A 296 28.39 -18.36 -6.44
C ALA A 296 28.53 -18.02 -7.93
N GLY A 297 28.09 -16.83 -8.31
CA GLY A 297 28.12 -16.32 -9.68
C GLY A 297 26.80 -15.71 -10.14
N GLU A 298 26.71 -15.45 -11.44
CA GLU A 298 25.51 -14.90 -12.06
C GLU A 298 24.47 -15.99 -12.31
N TRP A 299 23.27 -15.78 -11.76
CA TRP A 299 22.08 -16.58 -12.04
C TRP A 299 21.17 -15.81 -12.99
N ARG A 300 20.37 -16.54 -13.77
CA ARG A 300 19.42 -15.95 -14.73
C ARG A 300 18.04 -16.60 -14.65
N LEU A 301 17.03 -15.76 -14.54
CA LEU A 301 15.63 -16.07 -14.79
C LEU A 301 15.33 -15.88 -16.29
N GLU A 302 14.88 -16.93 -16.95
CA GLU A 302 14.41 -16.90 -18.33
C GLU A 302 12.91 -17.10 -18.37
N GLY A 303 12.18 -16.08 -18.77
CA GLY A 303 10.72 -16.08 -18.81
C GLY A 303 10.13 -14.68 -18.59
N PRO A 304 8.82 -14.58 -18.41
CA PRO A 304 8.16 -13.37 -17.92
C PRO A 304 8.67 -13.06 -16.51
N VAL A 305 9.38 -11.94 -16.34
CA VAL A 305 9.82 -11.45 -15.03
C VAL A 305 9.24 -10.07 -14.86
N GLY A 306 8.22 -9.94 -14.01
CA GLY A 306 7.58 -8.67 -13.72
C GLY A 306 8.48 -7.75 -12.89
N ASP A 307 8.26 -6.44 -13.00
CA ASP A 307 9.13 -5.40 -12.40
C ASP A 307 9.18 -5.43 -10.87
N LYS A 308 8.17 -6.01 -10.23
CA LYS A 308 8.10 -6.19 -8.77
C LYS A 308 8.83 -7.45 -8.28
N SER A 309 9.41 -8.23 -9.19
CA SER A 309 10.12 -9.48 -8.85
C SER A 309 11.38 -9.16 -8.05
N ARG A 310 11.76 -10.07 -7.15
CA ARG A 310 12.87 -9.82 -6.22
C ARG A 310 13.55 -11.11 -5.80
N ILE A 311 14.80 -10.97 -5.38
CA ILE A 311 15.64 -12.07 -4.91
C ILE A 311 16.06 -11.76 -3.48
N ASN A 312 15.48 -12.47 -2.53
CA ASN A 312 15.86 -12.41 -1.13
C ASN A 312 17.01 -13.39 -0.88
N VAL A 313 17.96 -13.01 -0.04
CA VAL A 313 19.12 -13.85 0.31
C VAL A 313 19.23 -14.03 1.81
N SER A 314 19.73 -15.21 2.20
CA SER A 314 20.12 -15.52 3.56
C SER A 314 21.63 -15.77 3.59
N SER A 315 22.36 -14.90 4.27
CA SER A 315 23.81 -14.94 4.45
C SER A 315 24.16 -14.60 5.90
N PRO A 316 25.34 -14.98 6.40
CA PRO A 316 25.80 -14.56 7.73
C PRO A 316 26.15 -13.06 7.76
N VAL A 317 26.34 -12.43 6.60
CA VAL A 317 26.56 -10.99 6.46
C VAL A 317 25.25 -10.31 6.09
N HIS A 318 24.95 -9.22 6.79
CA HIS A 318 23.65 -8.57 6.85
C HIS A 318 23.76 -7.08 6.62
N LEU A 319 22.91 -6.52 5.76
CA LEU A 319 22.70 -5.08 5.62
C LEU A 319 21.65 -4.61 6.64
N ARG A 320 22.11 -3.87 7.63
CA ARG A 320 21.30 -3.34 8.71
C ARG A 320 21.05 -1.85 8.53
N THR A 321 19.93 -1.39 9.06
CA THR A 321 19.55 0.02 9.09
C THR A 321 19.02 0.35 10.48
N SER A 322 19.19 1.60 10.90
CA SER A 322 18.44 2.10 12.06
C SER A 322 16.96 2.16 11.70
N PRO A 323 16.03 2.07 12.68
CA PRO A 323 14.60 2.04 12.41
C PRO A 323 14.16 3.20 11.51
N LEU A 324 13.68 2.85 10.31
CA LEU A 324 13.17 3.80 9.33
C LEU A 324 11.65 3.95 9.49
N PRO A 325 11.13 5.20 9.42
CA PRO A 325 9.70 5.46 9.60
C PRO A 325 8.86 4.82 8.48
N ALA A 326 7.62 4.46 8.80
CA ALA A 326 6.63 4.02 7.80
C ALA A 326 6.14 5.18 6.94
N THR A 327 6.14 6.39 7.51
CA THR A 327 5.61 7.60 6.89
C THR A 327 6.71 8.64 6.73
N LEU A 328 6.88 9.14 5.52
CA LEU A 328 7.71 10.28 5.17
C LEU A 328 6.82 11.49 4.87
N TYR A 329 7.39 12.70 4.95
CA TYR A 329 6.66 13.94 4.71
C TYR A 329 7.33 14.77 3.64
N ARG A 330 6.53 15.28 2.69
CA ARG A 330 7.03 16.19 1.65
C ARG A 330 7.67 17.43 2.28
N GLY A 331 8.86 17.80 1.82
CA GLY A 331 9.63 18.93 2.35
C GLY A 331 10.43 18.63 3.63
N PHE A 332 10.45 17.38 4.10
CA PHE A 332 11.28 16.93 5.23
C PHE A 332 12.32 15.92 4.74
N GLU A 333 13.60 16.21 5.00
CA GLU A 333 14.68 15.27 4.74
C GLU A 333 14.55 14.02 5.62
N VAL A 334 15.04 12.89 5.10
CA VAL A 334 14.96 11.60 5.78
C VAL A 334 16.35 11.25 6.32
N PRO A 335 16.57 11.25 7.65
CA PRO A 335 17.83 10.77 8.21
C PRO A 335 17.94 9.26 7.99
N VAL A 336 19.05 8.82 7.41
CA VAL A 336 19.32 7.41 7.13
C VAL A 336 20.64 7.04 7.77
N GLU A 337 20.63 5.91 8.48
CA GLU A 337 21.82 5.27 9.02
C GLU A 337 21.77 3.78 8.69
N ALA A 338 22.87 3.27 8.13
CA ALA A 338 23.01 1.89 7.72
C ALA A 338 24.41 1.34 8.03
N TRP A 339 24.54 0.03 8.18
CA TRP A 339 25.82 -0.66 8.40
C TRP A 339 25.74 -2.10 7.89
N VAL A 340 26.90 -2.71 7.69
CA VAL A 340 27.02 -4.14 7.40
C VAL A 340 27.48 -4.83 8.68
N GLU A 341 26.85 -5.94 9.02
CA GLU A 341 27.10 -6.72 10.24
C GLU A 341 27.19 -8.21 9.91
N LYS A 342 27.96 -8.99 10.69
CA LYS A 342 28.06 -10.45 10.54
C LYS A 342 27.54 -11.14 11.81
N ASP A 343 26.95 -12.33 11.66
CA ASP A 343 26.33 -13.07 12.77
C ASP A 343 27.29 -13.40 13.93
N ASP A 344 28.61 -13.40 13.70
CA ASP A 344 29.65 -13.67 14.71
C ASP A 344 30.13 -12.42 15.48
N GLY A 345 29.46 -11.27 15.30
CA GLY A 345 29.72 -10.02 16.01
C GLY A 345 30.09 -8.87 15.08
N PRO A 346 30.48 -7.69 15.63
CA PRO A 346 30.87 -6.55 14.83
C PRO A 346 32.03 -6.95 13.89
N THR A 347 31.76 -6.89 12.59
CA THR A 347 32.67 -7.29 11.54
C THR A 347 34.00 -6.53 11.68
N SER A 348 35.08 -7.22 12.04
CA SER A 348 36.41 -6.58 12.07
C SER A 348 37.02 -6.37 10.68
N ALA A 349 36.39 -6.88 9.61
CA ALA A 349 36.78 -6.63 8.22
C ALA A 349 35.52 -6.42 7.35
N LEU A 350 35.05 -5.17 7.23
CA LEU A 350 34.04 -4.80 6.23
C LEU A 350 34.53 -5.24 4.83
N PRO A 351 33.61 -5.53 3.89
CA PRO A 351 33.99 -5.75 2.49
C PRO A 351 34.92 -4.65 1.98
N GLU A 352 35.93 -5.02 1.18
CA GLU A 352 36.85 -4.03 0.61
C GLU A 352 36.08 -3.04 -0.29
N ALA A 353 36.47 -1.77 -0.23
CA ALA A 353 35.84 -0.67 -0.96
C ALA A 353 34.31 -0.54 -0.76
N LEU A 354 33.81 -0.88 0.44
CA LEU A 354 32.39 -0.76 0.79
C LEU A 354 31.87 0.68 0.64
N SER A 355 30.86 0.86 -0.21
CA SER A 355 30.06 2.08 -0.35
C SER A 355 28.59 1.77 -0.09
N LEU A 356 27.90 2.66 0.63
CA LEU A 356 26.46 2.55 0.85
C LEU A 356 25.75 3.75 0.25
N SER A 357 24.64 3.48 -0.43
CA SER A 357 23.75 4.48 -1.02
C SER A 357 22.33 4.27 -0.52
N VAL A 358 21.54 5.34 -0.57
CA VAL A 358 20.10 5.29 -0.34
C VAL A 358 19.37 6.02 -1.46
N SER A 359 18.27 5.44 -1.92
CA SER A 359 17.37 6.08 -2.89
C SER A 359 15.92 5.95 -2.45
N LEU A 360 15.12 6.99 -2.73
CA LEU A 360 13.67 6.94 -2.66
C LEU A 360 13.14 6.68 -4.06
N ARG A 361 12.36 5.62 -4.22
CA ARG A 361 11.67 5.29 -5.47
C ARG A 361 10.17 5.42 -5.30
N ASP A 362 9.48 5.92 -6.31
CA ASP A 362 8.02 5.93 -6.31
C ASP A 362 7.43 4.52 -6.54
N GLN A 363 6.10 4.45 -6.65
CA GLN A 363 5.36 3.23 -6.91
C GLN A 363 5.69 2.58 -8.27
N ASP A 364 6.16 3.35 -9.25
CA ASP A 364 6.53 2.86 -10.58
C ASP A 364 8.00 2.39 -10.62
N GLY A 365 8.74 2.63 -9.54
CA GLY A 365 10.15 2.26 -9.39
C GLY A 365 11.12 3.34 -9.84
N GLU A 366 10.62 4.51 -10.24
CA GLU A 366 11.43 5.64 -10.67
C GLU A 366 12.09 6.32 -9.47
N VAL A 367 13.37 6.69 -9.63
CA VAL A 367 14.16 7.29 -8.55
C VAL A 367 13.77 8.76 -8.40
N GLN A 368 13.14 9.11 -7.27
CA GLN A 368 12.83 10.50 -6.92
C GLN A 368 14.05 11.24 -6.37
N SER A 369 14.78 10.58 -5.46
CA SER A 369 15.98 11.14 -4.82
C SER A 369 16.96 10.03 -4.50
N SER A 370 18.25 10.36 -4.49
CA SER A 370 19.30 9.43 -4.10
C SER A 370 20.49 10.16 -3.49
N MET A 371 21.25 9.48 -2.65
CA MET A 371 22.54 9.94 -2.17
C MET A 371 23.45 8.79 -1.75
N GLU A 372 24.76 9.06 -1.78
CA GLU A 372 25.76 8.23 -1.10
C GLU A 372 25.81 8.58 0.39
N LEU A 373 25.84 7.56 1.24
CA LEU A 373 25.98 7.71 2.68
C LEU A 373 27.45 7.89 3.05
N THR A 374 27.70 8.74 4.05
CA THR A 374 29.07 9.02 4.51
C THR A 374 29.48 8.04 5.60
N ALA A 375 30.61 7.36 5.42
CA ALA A 375 31.19 6.49 6.43
C ALA A 375 31.62 7.29 7.67
N THR A 376 31.35 6.74 8.85
CA THR A 376 31.67 7.32 10.15
C THR A 376 32.63 6.44 10.95
N GLN A 377 33.32 7.02 11.94
CA GLN A 377 34.41 6.34 12.66
C GLN A 377 33.97 5.10 13.45
N ASP A 378 32.68 4.97 13.74
CA ASP A 378 32.04 3.84 14.42
C ASP A 378 31.60 2.72 13.46
N GLY A 379 32.03 2.75 12.19
CA GLY A 379 31.71 1.72 11.20
C GLY A 379 30.31 1.80 10.61
N ARG A 380 29.58 2.89 10.89
CA ARG A 380 28.24 3.17 10.34
C ARG A 380 28.32 4.13 9.15
N PHE A 381 27.28 4.15 8.34
CA PHE A 381 27.11 5.05 7.21
C PHE A 381 25.89 5.94 7.45
N ARG A 382 26.06 7.25 7.36
CA ARG A 382 25.01 8.24 7.71
C ARG A 382 24.79 9.25 6.58
N GLY A 383 23.55 9.69 6.44
CA GLY A 383 23.15 10.71 5.46
C GLY A 383 21.76 11.27 5.76
N ARG A 384 21.38 12.32 5.04
CA ARG A 384 20.03 12.91 5.05
C ARG A 384 19.50 12.92 3.63
N LEU A 385 18.71 11.92 3.27
CA LEU A 385 18.13 11.82 1.94
C LEU A 385 17.25 13.06 1.68
N PRO A 386 17.35 13.71 0.51
CA PRO A 386 16.55 14.88 0.20
C PRO A 386 15.07 14.60 0.34
N ALA A 387 14.32 15.64 0.72
CA ALA A 387 12.90 15.52 0.96
C ALA A 387 12.15 14.92 -0.25
N PRO A 388 11.17 14.03 -0.02
CA PRO A 388 10.33 13.52 -1.08
C PRO A 388 9.68 14.66 -1.87
N ALA A 389 9.57 14.49 -3.19
CA ALA A 389 8.90 15.46 -4.06
C ALA A 389 7.42 15.10 -4.27
N LEU A 390 7.12 13.80 -4.37
CA LEU A 390 5.79 13.26 -4.64
C LEU A 390 5.22 12.58 -3.40
N THR A 391 3.90 12.69 -3.23
CA THR A 391 3.14 11.94 -2.21
C THR A 391 2.68 10.59 -2.75
N GLY A 392 2.29 9.67 -1.87
CA GLY A 392 1.82 8.33 -2.22
C GLY A 392 2.75 7.22 -1.72
N ASN A 393 2.53 6.00 -2.19
CA ASN A 393 3.38 4.85 -1.87
C ASN A 393 4.76 5.00 -2.54
N ALA A 394 5.81 4.65 -1.78
CA ALA A 394 7.19 4.72 -2.23
C ALA A 394 8.02 3.63 -1.54
N SER A 395 9.27 3.46 -1.96
CA SER A 395 10.22 2.55 -1.33
C SER A 395 11.57 3.23 -1.09
N LEU A 396 12.12 3.03 0.10
CA LEU A 396 13.50 3.34 0.41
C LEU A 396 14.36 2.12 0.03
N VAL A 397 15.29 2.32 -0.89
CA VAL A 397 16.25 1.29 -1.29
C VAL A 397 17.62 1.69 -0.78
N ILE A 398 18.11 0.96 0.23
CA ILE A 398 19.44 1.08 0.78
C ILE A 398 20.30 0.02 0.10
N ARG A 399 21.39 0.40 -0.57
CA ARG A 399 22.26 -0.54 -1.28
C ARG A 399 23.69 -0.42 -0.77
N ALA A 400 24.27 -1.55 -0.42
CA ALA A 400 25.65 -1.71 -0.02
C ALA A 400 26.42 -2.46 -1.11
N ARG A 401 27.51 -1.87 -1.61
CA ARG A 401 28.33 -2.42 -2.68
C ARG A 401 29.79 -2.45 -2.25
N GLY A 402 30.46 -3.56 -2.50
CA GLY A 402 31.90 -3.75 -2.28
C GLY A 402 32.46 -4.73 -3.31
N GLU A 403 33.74 -5.08 -3.18
CA GLU A 403 34.32 -6.13 -4.02
C GLU A 403 33.66 -7.48 -3.72
N GLY A 404 33.03 -8.09 -4.73
CA GLY A 404 32.32 -9.37 -4.58
C GLY A 404 31.04 -9.30 -3.73
N PHE A 405 30.61 -8.11 -3.30
CA PHE A 405 29.47 -7.93 -2.40
C PHE A 405 28.48 -6.92 -2.96
N ASP A 406 27.22 -7.32 -3.12
CA ASP A 406 26.11 -6.44 -3.48
C ASP A 406 24.88 -6.88 -2.67
N ARG A 407 24.44 -6.02 -1.76
CA ARG A 407 23.23 -6.23 -0.96
C ARG A 407 22.38 -5.00 -1.04
N GLN A 408 21.07 -5.18 -1.10
CA GLN A 408 20.12 -4.11 -0.95
C GLN A 408 19.06 -4.48 0.06
N ARG A 409 18.48 -3.46 0.68
CA ARG A 409 17.33 -3.55 1.54
C ARG A 409 16.29 -2.58 1.02
N VAL A 410 15.12 -3.11 0.71
CA VAL A 410 13.98 -2.36 0.23
C VAL A 410 12.99 -2.25 1.38
N GLN A 411 12.55 -1.02 1.67
CA GLN A 411 11.56 -0.77 2.70
C GLN A 411 10.46 0.12 2.14
N ALA A 412 9.23 -0.41 2.09
CA ALA A 412 8.07 0.36 1.71
C ALA A 412 7.74 1.46 2.73
N VAL A 413 7.32 2.61 2.21
CA VAL A 413 6.94 3.80 2.98
C VAL A 413 5.76 4.51 2.31
N ASN A 414 4.98 5.24 3.11
CA ASN A 414 3.99 6.20 2.61
C ASN A 414 4.56 7.60 2.68
N VAL A 415 4.43 8.38 1.60
CA VAL A 415 4.79 9.80 1.59
C VAL A 415 3.53 10.64 1.67
N LEU A 416 3.38 11.38 2.76
CA LEU A 416 2.25 12.28 2.98
C LEU A 416 2.67 13.75 2.79
N PRO A 417 1.74 14.65 2.46
CA PRO A 417 2.01 16.08 2.59
C PRO A 417 2.28 16.40 4.08
N ALA A 418 3.16 17.35 4.38
CA ALA A 418 3.37 17.77 5.76
C ALA A 418 2.14 18.50 6.34
N ILE A 419 1.44 19.25 5.49
CA ILE A 419 0.17 19.92 5.78
C ILE A 419 -0.78 19.57 4.63
N GLU A 420 -1.89 18.94 4.96
CA GLU A 420 -2.99 18.68 4.04
C GLU A 420 -3.78 19.96 3.80
N VAL A 421 -4.24 20.15 2.56
CA VAL A 421 -5.00 21.32 2.13
C VAL A 421 -6.31 20.86 1.50
N ALA A 422 -7.43 21.39 1.98
CA ALA A 422 -8.76 21.07 1.47
C ALA A 422 -9.55 22.36 1.19
N HIS A 423 -10.27 22.41 0.06
CA HIS A 423 -11.16 23.52 -0.26
C HIS A 423 -12.60 23.18 0.12
N ASP A 424 -13.20 23.97 1.01
CA ASP A 424 -14.64 23.96 1.27
C ASP A 424 -15.31 25.08 0.46
N ALA A 425 -15.83 24.70 -0.71
CA ALA A 425 -16.53 25.61 -1.60
C ALA A 425 -17.84 26.15 -1.01
N ARG A 426 -18.47 25.46 -0.06
CA ARG A 426 -19.75 25.89 0.55
C ARG A 426 -19.53 27.00 1.56
N LEU A 427 -18.46 26.86 2.34
CA LEU A 427 -18.06 27.84 3.34
C LEU A 427 -17.15 28.93 2.78
N GLY A 428 -16.74 28.81 1.51
CA GLY A 428 -15.83 29.76 0.87
C GLY A 428 -14.51 29.84 1.61
N ARG A 429 -13.96 28.69 2.04
CA ARG A 429 -12.72 28.65 2.82
C ARG A 429 -11.82 27.50 2.42
N VAL A 430 -10.53 27.65 2.67
CA VAL A 430 -9.54 26.58 2.57
C VAL A 430 -9.15 26.14 3.97
N GLU A 431 -9.27 24.86 4.27
CA GLU A 431 -8.83 24.25 5.51
C GLU A 431 -7.45 23.64 5.33
N LEU A 432 -6.58 23.85 6.32
CA LEU A 432 -5.25 23.27 6.35
C LEU A 432 -5.09 22.48 7.66
N VAL A 433 -4.64 21.24 7.55
CA VAL A 433 -4.44 20.34 8.70
C VAL A 433 -3.03 19.81 8.65
N ALA A 434 -2.28 19.94 9.74
CA ALA A 434 -0.95 19.36 9.82
C ALA A 434 -1.02 17.83 9.97
N GLU A 435 -0.44 17.14 9.00
CA GLU A 435 -0.29 15.68 9.02
C GLU A 435 1.03 15.27 9.67
N HIS A 436 2.07 16.11 9.57
CA HIS A 436 3.32 15.86 10.27
C HIS A 436 3.12 16.06 11.79
N PRO A 437 3.39 15.03 12.64
CA PRO A 437 3.02 15.04 14.06
C PRO A 437 3.75 16.11 14.90
N GLY A 438 4.90 16.56 14.42
CA GLY A 438 5.65 17.66 15.04
C GLY A 438 5.16 19.05 14.69
N LEU A 439 4.19 19.23 13.79
CA LEU A 439 3.72 20.55 13.36
C LEU A 439 2.48 21.00 14.12
N ASP A 440 2.48 22.24 14.56
CA ASP A 440 1.36 22.89 15.22
C ASP A 440 1.35 24.41 14.97
N ALA A 441 0.32 25.07 15.48
CA ALA A 441 0.10 26.51 15.33
C ALA A 441 1.22 27.38 15.92
N ASP A 442 2.00 26.85 16.87
CA ASP A 442 3.06 27.60 17.53
C ASP A 442 4.35 27.61 16.69
N ASN A 443 4.52 26.63 15.81
CA ASN A 443 5.75 26.42 15.05
C ASN A 443 5.59 26.52 13.52
N THR A 444 4.39 26.84 13.05
CA THR A 444 4.03 26.89 11.63
C THR A 444 3.28 28.17 11.29
N GLU A 445 3.83 28.95 10.35
CA GLU A 445 3.23 30.16 9.79
C GLU A 445 2.81 29.89 8.33
N ILE A 446 1.52 29.94 8.04
CA ILE A 446 0.98 29.70 6.69
C ILE A 446 0.73 31.03 5.98
N ARG A 447 1.15 31.10 4.72
CA ARG A 447 0.91 32.24 3.83
C ARG A 447 0.21 31.77 2.57
N ALA A 448 -0.74 32.57 2.13
CA ALA A 448 -1.57 32.28 0.99
C ALA A 448 -1.61 33.50 0.07
N GLU A 449 -1.63 33.27 -1.23
CA GLU A 449 -1.65 34.32 -2.23
C GLU A 449 -2.62 33.96 -3.34
N LEU A 450 -3.59 34.84 -3.58
CA LEU A 450 -4.60 34.70 -4.61
C LEU A 450 -4.48 35.86 -5.58
N LEU A 451 -4.12 35.59 -6.83
CA LEU A 451 -3.95 36.61 -7.88
C LEU A 451 -2.98 37.76 -7.50
N GLY A 452 -1.95 37.48 -6.69
CA GLY A 452 -1.02 38.51 -6.19
C GLY A 452 -1.43 39.13 -4.85
N GLU A 453 -2.65 38.90 -4.39
CA GLU A 453 -3.15 39.45 -3.12
C GLU A 453 -2.91 38.46 -1.98
N PRO A 454 -2.23 38.87 -0.89
CA PRO A 454 -1.99 38.00 0.25
C PRO A 454 -3.27 37.75 1.04
N LEU A 455 -3.53 36.49 1.37
CA LEU A 455 -4.60 36.04 2.26
C LEU A 455 -4.00 35.60 3.60
N THR A 456 -4.73 35.90 4.69
CA THR A 456 -4.31 35.52 6.05
C THR A 456 -4.85 34.13 6.40
N ALA A 457 -3.98 33.26 6.89
CA ALA A 457 -4.38 32.00 7.51
C ALA A 457 -4.65 32.23 9.01
N GLU A 458 -5.86 31.90 9.46
CA GLU A 458 -6.25 31.99 10.87
C GLU A 458 -6.09 30.62 11.55
N VAL A 459 -5.65 30.63 12.80
CA VAL A 459 -5.52 29.40 13.61
C VAL A 459 -6.91 28.94 14.05
N ALA A 460 -7.33 27.77 13.57
CA ALA A 460 -8.61 27.15 13.91
C ALA A 460 -8.48 26.11 15.04
N GLY A 461 -7.27 25.64 15.32
CA GLY A 461 -6.97 24.68 16.38
C GLY A 461 -5.47 24.43 16.53
N ARG A 462 -5.08 23.47 17.38
CA ARG A 462 -3.66 23.18 17.66
C ARG A 462 -2.84 22.92 16.39
N ALA A 463 -3.40 22.18 15.44
CA ALA A 463 -2.71 21.74 14.22
C ALA A 463 -3.57 22.04 12.98
N ARG A 464 -4.42 23.08 13.06
CA ARG A 464 -5.44 23.40 12.07
C ARG A 464 -5.50 24.89 11.82
N TRP A 465 -5.65 25.25 10.55
CA TRP A 465 -5.81 26.61 10.09
C TRP A 465 -6.93 26.67 9.06
N HIS A 466 -7.52 27.85 8.90
CA HIS A 466 -8.38 28.13 7.77
C HIS A 466 -7.98 29.44 7.09
N ILE A 467 -8.26 29.54 5.80
CA ILE A 467 -8.14 30.76 5.01
C ILE A 467 -9.53 31.07 4.48
N VAL A 468 -10.06 32.23 4.83
CA VAL A 468 -11.32 32.72 4.26
C VAL A 468 -11.04 33.23 2.85
N LEU A 469 -11.78 32.71 1.87
CA LEU A 469 -11.68 33.16 0.49
C LEU A 469 -12.59 34.38 0.27
N PRO A 470 -12.16 35.35 -0.57
CA PRO A 470 -13.06 36.41 -1.03
C PRO A 470 -14.17 35.82 -1.92
N GLU A 471 -15.20 36.61 -2.23
CA GLU A 471 -16.19 36.19 -3.22
C GLU A 471 -15.51 35.92 -4.58
N LEU A 472 -15.63 34.68 -5.07
CA LEU A 472 -15.01 34.22 -6.31
C LEU A 472 -16.06 34.07 -7.41
N ASP A 473 -15.70 34.40 -8.65
CA ASP A 473 -16.53 34.10 -9.81
C ASP A 473 -16.45 32.59 -10.11
N PRO A 474 -17.57 31.85 -10.06
CA PRO A 474 -17.58 30.41 -10.31
C PRO A 474 -17.17 30.03 -11.74
N ASP A 475 -17.26 30.95 -12.71
CA ASP A 475 -16.83 30.71 -14.09
C ASP A 475 -15.32 30.92 -14.29
N VAL A 476 -14.61 31.42 -13.27
CA VAL A 476 -13.18 31.73 -13.33
C VAL A 476 -12.36 30.71 -12.53
N ARG A 477 -11.55 29.93 -13.26
CA ARG A 477 -10.57 29.01 -12.70
C ARG A 477 -9.29 29.76 -12.36
N GLN A 478 -8.85 29.69 -11.10
CA GLN A 478 -7.68 30.45 -10.62
C GLN A 478 -6.87 29.70 -9.55
N PRO A 479 -5.53 29.82 -9.55
CA PRO A 479 -4.67 29.15 -8.58
C PRO A 479 -4.54 29.95 -7.28
N LEU A 480 -4.69 29.27 -6.15
CA LEU A 480 -4.26 29.74 -4.83
C LEU A 480 -2.86 29.18 -4.55
N ARG A 481 -1.87 30.06 -4.42
CA ARG A 481 -0.51 29.67 -4.02
C ARG A 481 -0.43 29.63 -2.51
N LEU A 482 0.13 28.55 -1.98
CA LEU A 482 0.31 28.35 -0.54
C LEU A 482 1.80 28.13 -0.28
N THR A 483 2.28 28.73 0.81
CA THR A 483 3.61 28.49 1.38
C THR A 483 3.48 28.42 2.89
N ALA A 484 4.37 27.67 3.55
CA ALA A 484 4.42 27.61 5.00
C ALA A 484 5.85 27.72 5.48
N ARG A 485 6.09 28.61 6.45
CA ARG A 485 7.35 28.68 7.18
C ARG A 485 7.21 27.87 8.46
N VAL A 486 8.04 26.85 8.59
CA VAL A 486 7.99 25.90 9.71
C VAL A 486 9.30 25.93 10.47
N THR A 487 9.25 25.94 11.80
CA THR A 487 10.43 25.82 12.66
C THR A 487 10.33 24.59 13.53
N LEU A 488 11.05 23.51 13.18
CA LEU A 488 11.02 22.25 13.90
C LEU A 488 12.43 21.81 14.27
N GLY A 489 12.64 21.39 15.53
CA GLY A 489 13.95 20.92 15.99
C GLY A 489 15.07 21.97 15.93
N GLY A 490 14.72 23.26 15.95
CA GLY A 490 15.67 24.38 15.82
C GLY A 490 16.04 24.75 14.37
N GLU A 491 15.50 24.05 13.37
CA GLU A 491 15.69 24.38 11.96
C GLU A 491 14.41 25.04 11.39
N THR A 492 14.57 26.18 10.72
CA THR A 492 13.48 26.82 9.98
C THR A 492 13.55 26.45 8.50
N ARG A 493 12.42 26.03 7.92
CA ARG A 493 12.29 25.64 6.53
C ARG A 493 11.03 26.22 5.90
N GLU A 494 11.05 26.38 4.59
CA GLU A 494 9.91 26.85 3.81
C GLU A 494 9.34 25.69 3.00
N LEU A 495 8.06 25.39 3.23
CA LEU A 495 7.30 24.37 2.53
C LEU A 495 6.55 25.04 1.39
N SER A 496 6.79 24.57 0.18
CA SER A 496 6.00 24.95 -1.00
C SER A 496 4.94 23.89 -1.28
N PHE A 497 3.73 24.34 -1.58
CA PHE A 497 2.60 23.48 -1.91
C PHE A 497 2.32 23.55 -3.42
N PRO A 498 1.85 22.46 -4.03
CA PRO A 498 1.22 22.54 -5.34
C PRO A 498 0.11 23.61 -5.32
N PRO A 499 -0.06 24.38 -6.41
CA PRO A 499 -1.11 25.39 -6.47
C PRO A 499 -2.48 24.71 -6.34
N LEU A 500 -3.29 25.17 -5.39
CA LEU A 500 -4.65 24.71 -5.22
C LEU A 500 -5.55 25.41 -6.23
N MET A 501 -6.21 24.65 -7.12
CA MET A 501 -7.06 25.25 -8.13
C MET A 501 -8.45 25.54 -7.57
N LEU A 502 -8.81 26.82 -7.50
CA LEU A 502 -10.15 27.26 -7.14
C LEU A 502 -11.03 27.26 -8.40
N ASN A 503 -12.28 26.83 -8.25
CA ASN A 503 -13.26 26.66 -9.34
C ASN A 503 -12.67 25.86 -10.52
N PRO A 504 -12.30 24.58 -10.33
CA PRO A 504 -11.63 23.79 -11.36
C PRO A 504 -12.46 23.64 -12.65
N GLU A 505 -13.79 23.71 -12.54
CA GLU A 505 -14.76 23.65 -13.66
C GLU A 505 -15.01 25.02 -14.34
N GLY A 506 -14.33 26.08 -13.88
CA GLY A 506 -14.45 27.41 -14.44
C GLY A 506 -14.06 27.44 -15.92
N ARG A 507 -14.89 28.08 -16.74
CA ARG A 507 -14.71 28.17 -18.20
C ARG A 507 -13.58 29.10 -18.61
N ILE A 508 -13.21 30.04 -17.73
CA ILE A 508 -12.20 31.05 -17.96
C ILE A 508 -11.00 30.75 -17.05
N GLY A 509 -9.88 30.33 -17.64
CA GLY A 509 -8.65 30.08 -16.89
C GLY A 509 -7.80 31.34 -16.75
N ILE A 510 -7.48 31.74 -15.52
CA ILE A 510 -6.44 32.72 -15.24
C ILE A 510 -5.15 31.95 -14.94
N ALA A 511 -4.31 31.75 -15.96
CA ALA A 511 -2.95 31.27 -15.78
C ALA A 511 -2.04 32.48 -15.55
N GLN A 512 -1.55 32.66 -14.32
CA GLN A 512 -0.53 33.67 -14.06
C GLN A 512 0.82 33.11 -14.53
N THR A 513 1.38 33.69 -15.59
CA THR A 513 2.71 33.34 -16.10
C THR A 513 3.77 33.74 -15.08
N ASP A 514 4.61 32.80 -14.65
CA ASP A 514 5.83 33.11 -13.88
C ASP A 514 6.66 34.12 -14.67
N LEU A 515 7.01 35.25 -14.04
CA LEU A 515 7.92 36.27 -14.60
C LEU A 515 9.39 35.82 -14.59
N ALA A 516 9.65 34.53 -14.79
CA ALA A 516 10.99 33.94 -14.75
C ALA A 516 11.31 32.99 -15.92
N ASP A 517 10.77 33.19 -17.13
CA ASP A 517 11.42 32.81 -18.39
C ASP A 517 10.72 33.45 -19.61
N PRO A 518 11.40 34.13 -20.56
CA PRO A 518 10.74 34.94 -21.58
C PRO A 518 10.64 34.19 -22.91
N THR A 519 9.68 33.28 -23.06
CA THR A 519 9.15 32.93 -24.40
C THR A 519 7.73 32.38 -24.29
N LEU A 520 6.71 33.24 -24.40
CA LEU A 520 5.37 32.78 -24.78
C LEU A 520 4.72 33.78 -25.75
N THR A 521 4.46 33.25 -26.94
CA THR A 521 3.52 33.76 -27.94
C THR A 521 2.11 33.58 -27.39
N ALA A 522 1.32 34.65 -27.37
CA ALA A 522 -0.07 34.64 -26.97
C ALA A 522 -0.94 33.92 -28.02
N GLU A 523 -1.69 32.89 -27.62
CA GLU A 523 -2.77 32.35 -28.44
C GLU A 523 -4.09 33.03 -28.08
N SER A 524 -4.56 33.86 -29.01
CA SER A 524 -5.93 34.37 -29.10
C SER A 524 -6.68 33.48 -30.08
N LEU A 525 -7.79 32.88 -29.64
CA LEU A 525 -8.72 32.16 -30.51
C LEU A 525 -9.69 33.15 -31.17
N ALA A 526 -9.44 33.45 -32.44
CA ALA A 526 -10.46 33.78 -33.41
C ALA A 526 -9.93 33.51 -34.83
N GLY A 527 -10.62 32.62 -35.58
CA GLY A 527 -10.45 32.49 -37.02
C GLY A 527 -10.47 31.04 -37.52
N ASP A 528 -11.45 30.73 -38.35
CA ASP A 528 -11.64 29.48 -39.06
C ASP A 528 -10.46 29.08 -39.98
N ALA A 529 -10.35 27.75 -40.13
CA ALA A 529 -9.90 26.97 -41.29
C ALA A 529 -8.41 26.57 -41.47
N GLU A 530 -8.31 25.26 -41.78
CA GLU A 530 -7.28 24.48 -42.50
C GLU A 530 -6.27 23.61 -41.73
N ASP A 531 -6.22 22.35 -42.22
CA ASP A 531 -5.46 21.18 -41.80
C ASP A 531 -3.96 21.41 -41.60
N SER A 532 -3.40 20.85 -40.53
CA SER A 532 -2.13 20.11 -40.59
C SER A 532 -1.89 19.23 -39.35
N HIS A 533 -1.38 18.02 -39.60
CA HIS A 533 -1.06 17.02 -38.59
C HIS A 533 -0.15 17.52 -37.45
N ARG A 534 -0.63 17.42 -36.21
CA ARG A 534 0.19 17.12 -35.02
C ARG A 534 -0.52 16.05 -34.21
N ARG A 535 0.18 14.92 -33.97
CA ARG A 535 -0.23 13.94 -32.96
C ARG A 535 -0.37 14.68 -31.61
N PRO A 536 -1.43 14.44 -30.82
CA PRO A 536 -1.51 15.03 -29.50
C PRO A 536 -0.32 14.54 -28.67
N ALA A 537 0.42 15.46 -28.07
CA ALA A 537 1.37 15.14 -27.03
C ALA A 537 0.59 14.47 -25.90
N VAL A 538 1.02 13.26 -25.51
CA VAL A 538 0.49 12.57 -24.34
C VAL A 538 0.84 13.43 -23.12
N PRO A 539 -0.13 13.88 -22.31
CA PRO A 539 0.16 14.66 -21.11
C PRO A 539 1.06 13.87 -20.15
N ASN A 540 2.08 14.56 -19.61
CA ASN A 540 3.00 13.98 -18.64
C ASN A 540 2.25 13.59 -17.36
N ALA A 541 2.77 12.59 -16.63
CA ALA A 541 2.17 12.08 -15.39
C ALA A 541 1.95 13.18 -14.33
N ALA A 542 2.76 14.25 -14.35
CA ALA A 542 2.57 15.42 -13.50
C ALA A 542 1.27 16.18 -13.78
N ASP A 543 0.84 16.29 -15.04
CA ASP A 543 -0.41 16.97 -15.41
C ASP A 543 -1.63 16.13 -15.02
N ARG A 544 -1.52 14.79 -15.12
CA ARG A 544 -2.54 13.85 -14.62
C ARG A 544 -2.63 13.83 -13.09
N PHE A 545 -1.52 14.01 -12.38
CA PHE A 545 -1.51 14.11 -10.92
C PHE A 545 -2.09 15.44 -10.43
N VAL A 546 -1.79 16.55 -11.12
CA VAL A 546 -2.42 17.85 -10.86
C VAL A 546 -3.91 17.80 -11.17
N GLU A 547 -4.35 17.11 -12.22
CA GLU A 547 -5.78 16.84 -12.44
C GLU A 547 -6.38 15.93 -11.37
N LEU A 548 -5.70 14.87 -10.93
CA LEU A 548 -6.22 13.95 -9.90
C LEU A 548 -6.34 14.60 -8.51
N VAL A 549 -5.37 15.45 -8.13
CA VAL A 549 -5.44 16.27 -6.89
C VAL A 549 -6.51 17.35 -6.99
N ASN A 550 -6.77 17.89 -8.19
CA ASN A 550 -7.82 18.88 -8.42
C ASN A 550 -9.21 18.26 -8.70
N ALA A 551 -9.29 16.99 -9.09
CA ALA A 551 -10.51 16.30 -9.51
C ALA A 551 -11.02 15.27 -8.49
N ALA A 552 -10.25 14.92 -7.44
CA ALA A 552 -10.73 14.10 -6.35
C ALA A 552 -11.71 14.91 -5.47
N PRO A 553 -13.03 14.67 -5.54
CA PRO A 553 -13.97 15.39 -4.72
C PRO A 553 -13.99 14.73 -3.33
N ARG A 554 -13.10 15.17 -2.43
CA ARG A 554 -13.28 14.93 -0.98
C ARG A 554 -14.51 15.67 -0.41
N GLN A 555 -15.38 16.22 -1.26
CA GLN A 555 -16.64 16.82 -0.87
C GLN A 555 -17.56 15.82 -0.16
N VAL A 556 -17.40 14.51 -0.33
CA VAL A 556 -18.21 13.50 0.38
C VAL A 556 -17.92 13.43 1.89
N LEU A 557 -16.69 13.71 2.34
CA LEU A 557 -16.31 13.67 3.76
C LEU A 557 -16.77 14.92 4.53
N ALA A 558 -16.77 16.10 3.89
CA ALA A 558 -17.39 17.30 4.47
C ALA A 558 -18.93 17.27 4.45
N TRP A 559 -19.55 16.49 3.55
CA TRP A 559 -21.02 16.32 3.48
C TRP A 559 -21.59 15.52 4.65
N TRP A 560 -20.76 14.75 5.37
CA TRP A 560 -21.18 13.95 6.51
C TRP A 560 -20.96 14.63 7.87
N GLU A 561 -19.95 15.48 8.01
CA GLU A 561 -19.72 16.26 9.25
C GLU A 561 -20.73 17.40 9.43
N ALA A 562 -21.28 17.96 8.34
CA ALA A 562 -22.38 18.91 8.37
C ALA A 562 -23.73 18.19 8.27
N GLY A 563 -24.20 17.63 9.38
CA GLY A 563 -25.46 16.88 9.48
C GLY A 563 -26.62 17.49 8.69
N LEU A 564 -27.18 16.73 7.74
CA LEU A 564 -28.28 17.10 6.86
C LEU A 564 -29.57 17.48 7.62
N PRO A 565 -30.06 18.74 7.54
CA PRO A 565 -31.42 19.11 7.93
C PRO A 565 -32.27 19.44 6.68
N GLY A 566 -32.05 18.74 5.55
CA GLY A 566 -32.70 19.02 4.27
C GLY A 566 -33.58 17.90 3.70
N LEU A 567 -33.23 16.63 3.90
CA LEU A 567 -33.91 15.51 3.24
C LEU A 567 -35.25 15.12 3.91
N THR A 568 -35.43 15.45 5.18
CA THR A 568 -36.67 15.13 5.93
C THR A 568 -37.85 16.06 5.59
N ARG A 569 -37.62 17.19 4.90
CA ARG A 569 -38.71 18.02 4.34
C ARG A 569 -39.15 17.55 2.96
N LEU A 570 -38.26 16.99 2.15
CA LEU A 570 -38.59 16.51 0.80
C LEU A 570 -39.46 15.24 0.83
N LEU A 571 -39.26 14.38 1.82
CA LEU A 571 -39.96 13.10 1.96
C LEU A 571 -41.39 13.19 2.51
N ARG A 572 -41.89 14.39 2.85
CA ARG A 572 -43.25 14.60 3.40
C ARG A 572 -44.27 15.16 2.40
N ASP A 573 -43.86 15.57 1.20
CA ASP A 573 -44.78 16.13 0.22
C ASP A 573 -45.16 15.08 -0.86
N PRO A 574 -46.38 14.49 -0.82
CA PRO A 574 -46.80 13.46 -1.76
C PRO A 574 -46.88 13.96 -3.21
N ARG A 575 -46.83 15.28 -3.44
CA ARG A 575 -46.85 15.88 -4.78
C ARG A 575 -45.52 15.73 -5.52
N LEU A 576 -44.40 15.62 -4.81
CA LEU A 576 -43.07 15.44 -5.43
C LEU A 576 -42.88 14.01 -5.95
N TRP A 577 -43.47 13.00 -5.27
CA TRP A 577 -43.51 11.62 -5.77
C TRP A 577 -44.30 11.48 -7.08
N ALA A 578 -45.34 12.30 -7.27
CA ALA A 578 -46.08 12.33 -8.53
C ALA A 578 -45.24 12.88 -9.69
N VAL A 579 -44.37 13.87 -9.43
CA VAL A 579 -43.44 14.42 -10.44
C VAL A 579 -42.33 13.42 -10.78
N VAL A 580 -41.75 12.77 -9.77
CA VAL A 580 -40.72 11.73 -9.97
C VAL A 580 -41.30 10.53 -10.75
N ALA A 581 -42.52 10.09 -10.42
CA ALA A 581 -43.20 9.02 -11.16
C ALA A 581 -43.51 9.41 -12.62
N LEU A 582 -43.88 10.68 -12.87
CA LEU A 582 -44.16 11.18 -14.21
C LEU A 582 -42.88 11.28 -15.07
N CYS A 583 -41.73 11.60 -14.45
CA CYS A 583 -40.42 11.65 -15.12
C CYS A 583 -39.83 10.25 -15.41
N LEU A 584 -40.12 9.25 -14.58
CA LEU A 584 -39.63 7.87 -14.76
C LEU A 584 -40.46 7.04 -15.75
N LEU A 585 -41.74 7.38 -15.94
CA LEU A 585 -42.65 6.68 -16.85
C LEU A 585 -42.19 6.63 -18.33
N PRO A 586 -41.68 7.71 -18.95
CA PRO A 586 -41.16 7.63 -20.32
C PRO A 586 -39.89 6.78 -20.42
N LEU A 587 -39.01 6.80 -19.40
CA LEU A 587 -37.77 6.01 -19.37
C LEU A 587 -38.02 4.49 -19.35
N LEU A 588 -39.13 4.04 -18.77
CA LEU A 588 -39.53 2.63 -18.76
C LEU A 588 -40.28 2.18 -20.02
N VAL A 589 -41.03 3.09 -20.67
CA VAL A 589 -41.88 2.73 -21.83
C VAL A 589 -41.13 2.80 -23.16
N LEU A 590 -40.15 3.71 -23.29
CA LEU A 590 -39.35 3.88 -24.52
C LEU A 590 -38.56 2.63 -24.98
N PRO A 591 -37.96 1.82 -24.09
CA PRO A 591 -37.29 0.57 -24.48
C PRO A 591 -38.28 -0.49 -25.00
N TRP A 592 -39.50 -0.49 -24.45
CA TRP A 592 -40.53 -1.50 -24.77
C TRP A 592 -41.18 -1.24 -26.13
N VAL A 593 -41.37 0.04 -26.50
CA VAL A 593 -41.86 0.43 -27.82
C VAL A 593 -40.82 0.21 -28.92
N ARG A 594 -39.52 0.36 -28.62
CA ARG A 594 -38.42 0.07 -29.56
C ARG A 594 -38.27 -1.43 -29.85
N ARG A 595 -38.50 -2.31 -28.86
CA ARG A 595 -38.43 -3.78 -29.06
C ARG A 595 -39.56 -4.37 -29.90
N ARG A 596 -40.70 -3.67 -30.08
CA ARG A 596 -41.81 -4.16 -30.91
C ARG A 596 -41.70 -3.83 -32.42
N ARG A 597 -40.64 -3.14 -32.87
CA ARG A 597 -40.47 -2.74 -34.28
C ARG A 597 -39.42 -3.51 -35.08
N SER A 598 -38.73 -4.50 -34.50
CA SER A 598 -37.83 -5.38 -35.27
C SER A 598 -38.56 -6.67 -35.68
N SER A 599 -39.10 -6.69 -36.90
CA SER A 599 -39.58 -7.93 -37.55
C SER A 599 -38.38 -8.69 -38.15
N PRO A 600 -38.36 -10.04 -38.15
CA PRO A 600 -37.20 -10.80 -38.59
C PRO A 600 -37.18 -10.96 -40.12
N THR A 601 -36.05 -10.60 -40.75
CA THR A 601 -35.78 -10.90 -42.16
C THR A 601 -35.39 -12.36 -42.32
N HIS A 602 -36.19 -13.07 -43.12
CA HIS A 602 -36.02 -14.47 -43.50
C HIS A 602 -34.74 -14.68 -44.33
N LYS A 603 -33.85 -15.59 -43.90
CA LYS A 603 -32.72 -16.07 -44.72
C LYS A 603 -33.27 -16.96 -45.85
N ARG A 604 -32.83 -16.70 -47.08
CA ARG A 604 -33.15 -17.47 -48.29
C ARG A 604 -31.94 -18.37 -48.59
N GLU A 605 -32.15 -19.69 -48.54
CA GLU A 605 -31.24 -20.68 -49.12
C GLU A 605 -31.37 -20.64 -50.65
N GLU A 606 -30.25 -20.65 -51.36
CA GLU A 606 -30.19 -20.98 -52.78
C GLU A 606 -29.67 -22.40 -52.96
N PRO A 607 -30.21 -23.19 -53.92
CA PRO A 607 -29.88 -24.58 -54.11
C PRO A 607 -28.67 -24.79 -55.04
N HIS A 608 -28.10 -25.99 -54.95
CA HIS A 608 -26.94 -26.51 -55.69
C HIS A 608 -27.03 -26.37 -57.23
N VAL A 609 -25.86 -26.10 -57.84
CA VAL A 609 -25.24 -26.93 -58.91
C VAL A 609 -23.73 -26.94 -58.67
#